data_AF-A0A5B8UJ71-F1
#
_entry.id   AF-A0A5B8UJ71-F1
#
_cell.length_a   1.000
_cell.length_b   1.000
_cell.length_c   1.000
_cell.angle_alpha   90.00
_cell.angle_beta   90.00
_cell.angle_gamma   90.00
#
_symmetry.space_group_name_H-M   'P 1'
#
loop_
_entity.id
_entity.type
_entity.pdbx_description
1 polymer ?
#
loop_
_entity_poly.entity_id
_entity_poly.type
_entity_poly.pdbx_seq_one_letter_code
_entity_poly.pdbx_strand_id
1 'polypeptide(L)'
;MGDTFDHKSNIDELIRGACDFQADLIRARAKTQEIYRSKEPVKHNSFRITLDGLIVRTSQVLSNRIENTNEKISYQISLVISFVRTHFIINDMIMEGDLIEAFTLIRKNFESLTRLHEIDSNPLLKLLKKTPNVINLFKEGGKKLYPTLSEIAHFGTPAVGDLLTITSNEDGRVGPSIVPVYNPDAIACYDRHAYVSIYFVFWLVQFLKNVYGEQYDSKKDERTLLSMLRMAEESGIIELKPEEGGKKNHAASS
;
A
#
# COMPACT_ATOMS: atom_id res chain seq x y z
N MET A 1 25.40 -11.26 -51.30
CA MET A 1 24.05 -10.68 -51.44
C MET A 1 23.67 -10.18 -50.07
N GLY A 2 23.69 -8.87 -49.87
CA GLY A 2 23.32 -8.27 -48.59
C GLY A 2 21.81 -8.27 -48.49
N ASP A 3 21.29 -8.96 -47.48
CA ASP A 3 19.87 -8.93 -47.15
C ASP A 3 19.54 -7.49 -46.71
N THR A 4 18.90 -6.72 -47.60
CA THR A 4 18.50 -5.36 -47.28
C THR A 4 17.32 -5.42 -46.33
N PHE A 5 17.58 -5.15 -45.05
CA PHE A 5 16.57 -5.11 -43.99
C PHE A 5 15.40 -4.20 -44.38
N ASP A 6 14.21 -4.77 -44.49
CA ASP A 6 12.99 -4.01 -44.76
C ASP A 6 12.50 -3.32 -43.48
N HIS A 7 12.94 -2.08 -43.31
CA HIS A 7 12.56 -1.24 -42.18
C HIS A 7 11.04 -1.06 -42.06
N LYS A 8 10.30 -0.99 -43.17
CA LYS A 8 8.86 -0.73 -43.12
C LYS A 8 8.11 -1.95 -42.61
N SER A 9 8.39 -3.12 -43.19
CA SER A 9 7.78 -4.38 -42.74
C SER A 9 8.10 -4.65 -41.27
N ASN A 10 9.34 -4.41 -40.84
CA ASN A 10 9.73 -4.58 -39.44
C ASN A 10 9.00 -3.61 -38.49
N ILE A 11 8.83 -2.34 -38.88
CA ILE A 11 8.05 -1.37 -38.08
C ILE A 11 6.59 -1.82 -37.95
N ASP A 12 5.97 -2.25 -39.05
CA ASP A 12 4.57 -2.71 -39.05
C ASP A 12 4.38 -3.96 -38.18
N GLU A 13 5.37 -4.85 -38.12
CA GLU A 13 5.39 -6.01 -37.22
C GLU A 13 5.52 -5.58 -35.75
N LEU A 14 6.48 -4.71 -35.42
CA LEU A 14 6.69 -4.23 -34.05
C LEU A 14 5.47 -3.49 -33.49
N ILE A 15 4.81 -2.66 -34.32
CA ILE A 15 3.60 -1.94 -33.91
C ILE A 15 2.49 -2.94 -33.60
N ARG A 16 2.24 -3.92 -34.48
CA ARG A 16 1.22 -4.95 -34.25
C ARG A 16 1.52 -5.74 -32.98
N GLY A 17 2.75 -6.22 -32.82
CA GLY A 17 3.16 -6.95 -31.62
C GLY A 17 2.97 -6.16 -30.33
N ALA A 18 3.31 -4.86 -30.33
CA ALA A 18 3.11 -4.00 -29.16
C ALA A 18 1.62 -3.78 -28.84
N CYS A 19 0.79 -3.54 -29.86
CA CYS A 19 -0.65 -3.37 -29.68
C CYS A 19 -1.33 -4.65 -29.18
N ASP A 20 -0.98 -5.79 -29.76
CA ASP A 20 -1.53 -7.10 -29.38
C ASP A 20 -1.15 -7.43 -27.93
N PHE A 21 0.12 -7.24 -27.57
CA PHE A 21 0.60 -7.45 -26.20
C PHE A 21 -0.09 -6.52 -25.18
N GLN A 22 -0.28 -5.24 -25.51
CA GLN A 22 -1.02 -4.31 -24.64
C GLN A 22 -2.47 -4.75 -24.46
N ALA A 23 -3.12 -5.21 -25.52
CA ALA A 23 -4.48 -5.72 -25.46
C ALA A 23 -4.58 -7.00 -24.59
N ASP A 24 -3.60 -7.90 -24.70
CA ASP A 24 -3.48 -9.08 -23.85
C ASP A 24 -3.29 -8.71 -22.36
N LEU A 25 -2.42 -7.74 -22.06
CA LEU A 25 -2.23 -7.25 -20.69
C LEU A 25 -3.53 -6.72 -20.09
N ILE A 26 -4.28 -5.89 -20.82
CA ILE A 26 -5.55 -5.33 -20.34
C ILE A 26 -6.56 -6.45 -20.06
N ARG A 27 -6.68 -7.44 -20.97
CA ARG A 27 -7.56 -8.59 -20.79
C ARG A 27 -7.16 -9.43 -19.57
N ALA A 28 -5.87 -9.67 -19.40
CA ALA A 28 -5.32 -10.47 -18.30
C ALA A 28 -5.59 -9.80 -16.95
N ARG A 29 -5.35 -8.49 -16.83
CA ARG A 29 -5.65 -7.71 -15.61
C ARG A 29 -7.13 -7.73 -15.27
N ALA A 30 -8.01 -7.49 -16.25
CA ALA A 30 -9.46 -7.52 -16.04
C ALA A 30 -9.94 -8.90 -15.54
N LYS A 31 -9.43 -9.98 -16.14
CA LYS A 31 -9.72 -11.35 -15.71
C LYS A 31 -9.21 -11.63 -14.30
N THR A 32 -7.98 -11.22 -14.00
CA THR A 32 -7.38 -11.40 -12.68
C THR A 32 -8.15 -10.63 -11.61
N GLN A 33 -8.62 -9.42 -11.91
CA GLN A 33 -9.48 -8.64 -11.01
C GLN A 33 -10.82 -9.32 -10.74
N GLU A 34 -11.46 -9.91 -11.75
CA GLU A 34 -12.69 -10.69 -11.56
C GLU A 34 -12.45 -11.90 -10.63
N ILE A 35 -11.35 -12.63 -10.88
CA ILE A 35 -10.97 -13.77 -10.05
C ILE A 35 -10.69 -13.32 -8.60
N TYR A 36 -9.93 -12.23 -8.42
CA TYR A 36 -9.66 -11.66 -7.10
C TYR A 36 -10.97 -11.34 -6.36
N ARG A 37 -11.89 -10.61 -7.00
CA ARG A 37 -13.17 -10.24 -6.38
C ARG A 37 -14.02 -11.46 -6.01
N SER A 38 -13.97 -12.55 -6.78
CA SER A 38 -14.68 -13.79 -6.44
C SER A 38 -14.04 -14.56 -5.27
N LYS A 39 -12.73 -14.37 -5.05
CA LYS A 39 -11.95 -15.05 -4.01
C LYS A 39 -11.72 -14.22 -2.75
N GLU A 40 -11.93 -12.90 -2.82
CA GLU A 40 -11.75 -11.98 -1.70
C GLU A 40 -12.71 -12.36 -0.55
N PRO A 41 -12.20 -12.67 0.65
CA PRO A 41 -13.06 -12.94 1.78
C PRO A 41 -13.97 -11.76 2.10
N VAL A 42 -15.23 -12.01 2.43
CA VAL A 42 -16.24 -10.95 2.72
C VAL A 42 -15.74 -9.94 3.77
N LYS A 43 -15.02 -10.42 4.79
CA LYS A 43 -14.42 -9.55 5.83
C LYS A 43 -13.35 -8.62 5.26
N HIS A 44 -12.49 -9.12 4.37
CA HIS A 44 -11.45 -8.32 3.72
C HIS A 44 -12.07 -7.28 2.79
N ASN A 45 -13.07 -7.67 1.99
CA ASN A 45 -13.81 -6.74 1.14
C ASN A 45 -14.46 -5.61 1.95
N SER A 46 -15.15 -5.96 3.04
CA SER A 46 -15.80 -5.00 3.93
C SER A 46 -14.78 -4.05 4.57
N PHE A 47 -13.64 -4.60 5.03
CA PHE A 47 -12.55 -3.82 5.59
C PHE A 47 -11.97 -2.85 4.54
N ARG A 48 -11.68 -3.32 3.33
CA ARG A 48 -11.14 -2.50 2.23
C ARG A 48 -12.05 -1.34 1.89
N ILE A 49 -13.33 -1.59 1.68
CA ILE A 49 -14.31 -0.53 1.39
C ILE A 49 -14.36 0.51 2.53
N THR A 50 -14.27 0.06 3.78
CA THR A 50 -14.28 0.95 4.95
C THR A 50 -13.01 1.79 5.03
N LEU A 51 -11.84 1.19 4.83
CA LEU A 51 -10.54 1.87 4.83
C LEU A 51 -10.47 2.89 3.67
N ASP A 52 -10.79 2.47 2.45
CA ASP A 52 -10.81 3.30 1.26
C ASP A 52 -11.73 4.51 1.46
N GLY A 53 -12.96 4.26 1.95
CA GLY A 53 -13.94 5.30 2.23
C GLY A 53 -13.49 6.29 3.31
N LEU A 54 -12.79 5.83 4.34
CA LEU A 54 -12.22 6.69 5.38
C LEU A 54 -11.07 7.54 4.85
N ILE A 55 -10.19 6.98 4.01
CA ILE A 55 -9.11 7.71 3.33
C ILE A 55 -9.68 8.81 2.44
N VAL A 56 -10.69 8.51 1.61
CA VAL A 56 -11.35 9.53 0.77
C VAL A 56 -11.96 10.63 1.63
N ARG A 57 -12.77 10.26 2.63
CA ARG A 57 -13.47 11.24 3.47
C ARG A 57 -12.51 12.17 4.20
N THR A 58 -11.44 11.63 4.80
CA THR A 58 -10.44 12.42 5.53
C THR A 58 -9.58 13.27 4.58
N SER A 59 -9.18 12.74 3.43
CA SER A 59 -8.39 13.49 2.45
C SER A 59 -9.17 14.63 1.79
N GLN A 60 -10.50 14.50 1.62
CA GLN A 60 -11.35 15.58 1.10
C GLN A 60 -11.31 16.84 1.96
N VAL A 61 -11.11 16.71 3.28
CA VAL A 61 -10.96 17.84 4.21
C VAL A 61 -9.79 18.75 3.81
N LEU A 62 -8.76 18.21 3.15
CA LEU A 62 -7.61 18.98 2.66
C LEU A 62 -7.94 19.94 1.51
N SER A 63 -9.15 19.87 0.96
CA SER A 63 -9.64 20.84 -0.02
C SER A 63 -10.05 22.16 0.64
N ASN A 64 -10.23 22.17 1.96
CA ASN A 64 -10.51 23.38 2.72
C ASN A 64 -9.24 24.23 2.87
N ARG A 65 -9.42 25.53 3.10
CA ARG A 65 -8.31 26.45 3.34
C ARG A 65 -7.63 26.15 4.67
N ILE A 66 -6.31 26.08 4.67
CA ILE A 66 -5.47 26.02 5.87
C ILE A 66 -4.97 27.43 6.17
N GLU A 67 -5.32 27.99 7.32
CA GLU A 67 -4.97 29.39 7.64
C GLU A 67 -3.50 29.62 7.94
N ASN A 68 -2.82 28.65 8.57
CA ASN A 68 -1.46 28.79 9.07
C ASN A 68 -0.50 27.79 8.41
N THR A 69 -0.36 27.85 7.09
CA THR A 69 0.56 26.97 6.36
C THR A 69 2.02 27.43 6.51
N ASN A 70 2.92 26.46 6.65
CA ASN A 70 4.39 26.65 6.61
C ASN A 70 5.02 25.54 5.76
N GLU A 71 6.33 25.60 5.53
CA GLU A 71 7.06 24.60 4.73
C GLU A 71 6.85 23.16 5.20
N LYS A 72 6.76 22.95 6.52
CA LYS A 72 6.52 21.62 7.12
C LYS A 72 5.12 21.11 6.77
N ILE A 73 4.09 21.93 6.97
CA ILE A 73 2.72 21.57 6.63
C ILE A 73 2.58 21.32 5.12
N SER A 74 3.15 22.18 4.27
CA SER A 74 3.14 22.00 2.81
C SER A 74 3.78 20.69 2.38
N TYR A 75 4.91 20.32 3.00
CA TYR A 75 5.57 19.05 2.70
C TYR A 75 4.74 17.85 3.18
N GLN A 76 4.15 17.93 4.38
CA GLN A 76 3.27 16.88 4.90
C GLN A 76 2.05 16.68 3.99
N ILE A 77 1.40 17.75 3.52
CA ILE A 77 0.28 17.66 2.56
C ILE A 77 0.72 16.99 1.26
N SER A 78 1.90 17.34 0.74
CA SER A 78 2.44 16.73 -0.48
C SER A 78 2.63 15.22 -0.33
N LEU A 79 3.18 14.79 0.82
CA LEU A 79 3.33 13.37 1.16
C LEU A 79 1.98 12.67 1.33
N VAL A 80 1.00 13.33 1.97
CA VAL A 80 -0.37 12.81 2.11
C VAL A 80 -1.02 12.59 0.76
N ILE A 81 -1.01 13.58 -0.14
CA ILE A 81 -1.60 13.45 -1.47
C ILE A 81 -0.92 12.33 -2.26
N SER A 82 0.41 12.25 -2.19
CA SER A 82 1.19 11.18 -2.80
C SER A 82 0.82 9.81 -2.23
N PHE A 83 0.64 9.70 -0.91
CA PHE A 83 0.23 8.45 -0.26
C PHE A 83 -1.15 8.01 -0.72
N VAL A 84 -2.14 8.92 -0.68
CA VAL A 84 -3.54 8.64 -1.05
C VAL A 84 -3.65 8.17 -2.50
N ARG A 85 -3.00 8.86 -3.43
CA ARG A 85 -3.00 8.44 -4.85
C ARG A 85 -2.37 7.06 -5.02
N THR A 86 -1.23 6.83 -4.39
CA THR A 86 -0.53 5.54 -4.46
C THR A 86 -1.33 4.42 -3.78
N HIS A 87 -2.09 4.70 -2.73
CA HIS A 87 -2.95 3.70 -2.06
C HIS A 87 -3.95 3.06 -3.03
N PHE A 88 -4.66 3.87 -3.83
CA PHE A 88 -5.60 3.34 -4.82
C PHE A 88 -4.90 2.59 -5.95
N ILE A 89 -3.73 3.07 -6.41
CA ILE A 89 -2.92 2.36 -7.41
C ILE A 89 -2.48 0.98 -6.89
N ILE A 90 -2.08 0.88 -5.62
CA ILE A 90 -1.71 -0.40 -4.99
C ILE A 90 -2.91 -1.34 -4.97
N ASN A 91 -4.09 -0.87 -4.57
CA ASN A 91 -5.31 -1.69 -4.58
C ASN A 91 -5.58 -2.26 -6.00
N ASP A 92 -5.46 -1.42 -7.03
CA ASP A 92 -5.63 -1.85 -8.42
C ASP A 92 -4.59 -2.91 -8.80
N MET A 93 -3.29 -2.65 -8.57
CA MET A 93 -2.22 -3.61 -8.87
C MET A 93 -2.39 -4.96 -8.15
N ILE A 94 -2.82 -4.95 -6.89
CA ILE A 94 -3.11 -6.19 -6.13
C ILE A 94 -4.23 -6.98 -6.79
N MET A 95 -5.33 -6.31 -7.15
CA MET A 95 -6.47 -6.94 -7.80
C MET A 95 -6.14 -7.42 -9.21
N GLU A 96 -5.26 -6.72 -9.92
CA GLU A 96 -4.87 -6.98 -11.30
C GLU A 96 -3.76 -8.04 -11.43
N GLY A 97 -3.08 -8.40 -10.32
CA GLY A 97 -2.04 -9.44 -10.26
C GLY A 97 -0.61 -8.91 -10.37
N ASP A 98 -0.40 -7.60 -10.39
CA ASP A 98 0.91 -6.94 -10.45
C ASP A 98 1.54 -6.84 -9.04
N LEU A 99 1.79 -7.98 -8.40
CA LEU A 99 2.14 -8.02 -6.97
C LEU A 99 3.51 -7.43 -6.65
N ILE A 100 4.51 -7.58 -7.51
CA ILE A 100 5.86 -7.05 -7.28
C ILE A 100 5.82 -5.51 -7.30
N GLU A 101 5.11 -4.94 -8.26
CA GLU A 101 4.88 -3.51 -8.39
C GLU A 101 4.07 -2.98 -7.19
N ALA A 102 3.02 -3.71 -6.77
CA ALA A 102 2.27 -3.39 -5.57
C ALA A 102 3.18 -3.34 -4.33
N PHE A 103 4.01 -4.35 -4.09
CA PHE A 103 4.96 -4.36 -2.98
C PHE A 103 5.97 -3.21 -3.02
N THR A 104 6.45 -2.88 -4.22
CA THR A 104 7.35 -1.74 -4.43
C THR A 104 6.67 -0.43 -4.03
N LEU A 105 5.41 -0.24 -4.40
CA LEU A 105 4.64 0.95 -4.02
C LEU A 105 4.24 0.95 -2.54
N ILE A 106 3.97 -0.21 -1.93
CA ILE A 106 3.76 -0.34 -0.47
C ILE A 106 5.01 0.14 0.27
N ARG A 107 6.21 -0.24 -0.18
CA ARG A 107 7.47 0.24 0.38
C ARG A 107 7.57 1.76 0.32
N LYS A 108 7.31 2.35 -0.85
CA LYS A 108 7.30 3.81 -1.04
C LYS A 108 6.30 4.50 -0.10
N ASN A 109 5.12 3.93 0.10
CA ASN A 109 4.12 4.47 1.03
C ASN A 109 4.55 4.32 2.49
N PHE A 110 5.21 3.22 2.86
CA PHE A 110 5.74 3.02 4.21
C PHE A 110 6.86 4.02 4.54
N GLU A 111 7.76 4.29 3.59
CA GLU A 111 8.78 5.34 3.71
C GLU A 111 8.15 6.73 3.80
N SER A 112 7.11 7.01 3.01
CA SER A 112 6.37 8.27 3.06
C SER A 112 5.72 8.50 4.43
N LEU A 113 5.08 7.47 4.99
CA LEU A 113 4.50 7.52 6.33
C LEU A 113 5.57 7.71 7.41
N THR A 114 6.70 7.01 7.29
CA THR A 114 7.85 7.22 8.20
C THR A 114 8.30 8.68 8.15
N ARG A 115 8.40 9.27 6.96
CA ARG A 115 8.79 10.66 6.80
C ARG A 115 7.77 11.62 7.43
N LEU A 116 6.47 11.34 7.33
CA LEU A 116 5.43 12.15 8.01
C LEU A 116 5.67 12.22 9.52
N HIS A 117 5.93 11.07 10.16
CA HIS A 117 6.27 11.01 11.59
C HIS A 117 7.60 11.68 11.93
N GLU A 118 8.64 11.53 11.10
CA GLU A 118 9.92 12.19 11.33
C GLU A 118 9.80 13.72 11.30
N ILE A 119 9.00 14.25 10.37
CA ILE A 119 8.73 15.69 10.24
C ILE A 119 8.04 16.23 11.50
N ASP A 120 7.19 15.43 12.16
CA ASP A 120 6.53 15.85 13.40
C ASP A 120 7.53 16.20 14.50
N SER A 121 8.63 15.44 14.62
CA SER A 121 9.60 15.57 15.71
C SER A 121 10.96 16.19 15.32
N ASN A 122 11.27 16.37 14.03
CA ASN A 122 12.58 16.81 13.58
C ASN A 122 12.53 18.04 12.65
N PRO A 123 13.55 18.92 12.67
CA PRO A 123 13.68 20.00 11.71
C PRO A 123 13.84 19.49 10.27
N LEU A 124 13.13 20.09 9.31
CA LEU A 124 13.14 19.66 7.90
C LEU A 124 14.53 19.56 7.30
N LEU A 125 15.41 20.54 7.57
CA LEU A 125 16.78 20.56 7.05
C LEU A 125 17.59 19.31 7.41
N LYS A 126 17.30 18.67 8.56
CA LYS A 126 17.98 17.43 8.96
C LYS A 126 17.48 16.19 8.22
N LEU A 127 16.32 16.29 7.56
CA LEU A 127 15.62 15.18 6.89
C LEU A 127 15.81 15.20 5.36
N LEU A 128 16.04 16.37 4.75
CA LEU A 128 16.18 16.49 3.30
C LEU A 128 17.29 15.58 2.75
N LYS A 129 16.99 14.90 1.64
CA LYS A 129 17.87 13.96 0.93
C LYS A 129 18.32 12.74 1.76
N LYS A 130 17.70 12.47 2.91
CA LYS A 130 17.95 11.27 3.70
C LYS A 130 16.82 10.27 3.55
N THR A 131 17.16 8.99 3.50
CA THR A 131 16.20 7.89 3.61
C THR A 131 15.50 7.94 4.98
N PRO A 132 14.16 7.80 5.04
CA PRO A 132 13.44 7.73 6.31
C PRO A 132 13.88 6.53 7.17
N ASN A 133 13.91 6.71 8.49
CA ASN A 133 14.25 5.65 9.43
C ASN A 133 13.04 4.75 9.75
N VAL A 134 12.72 3.89 8.77
CA VAL A 134 11.57 2.97 8.75
C VAL A 134 11.56 1.96 9.90
N ILE A 135 12.73 1.64 10.49
CA ILE A 135 12.84 0.65 11.57
C ILE A 135 12.19 1.18 12.86
N ASN A 136 12.19 2.49 13.07
CA ASN A 136 11.58 3.11 14.24
C ASN A 136 10.06 3.22 14.11
N LEU A 137 9.52 3.13 12.89
CA LEU A 137 8.08 3.10 12.66
C LEU A 137 7.57 1.66 12.85
N PHE A 138 6.56 1.46 13.71
CA PHE A 138 5.96 0.15 14.06
C PHE A 138 6.81 -0.83 14.90
N LYS A 139 7.94 -0.39 15.48
CA LYS A 139 8.80 -1.25 16.33
C LYS A 139 9.10 -2.60 15.63
N GLU A 140 8.72 -3.71 16.25
CA GLU A 140 8.94 -5.06 15.73
C GLU A 140 8.19 -5.35 14.42
N GLY A 141 7.03 -4.72 14.20
CA GLY A 141 6.29 -4.86 12.93
C GLY A 141 7.06 -4.25 11.76
N GLY A 142 7.64 -3.06 11.95
CA GLY A 142 8.43 -2.37 10.93
C GLY A 142 9.74 -3.09 10.61
N LYS A 143 10.41 -3.63 11.64
CA LYS A 143 11.62 -4.45 11.50
C LYS A 143 11.42 -5.70 10.65
N LYS A 144 10.21 -6.28 10.67
CA LYS A 144 9.87 -7.46 9.84
C LYS A 144 9.38 -7.06 8.46
N LEU A 145 8.53 -6.04 8.38
CA LEU A 145 7.90 -5.63 7.14
C LEU A 145 8.89 -5.00 6.16
N TYR A 146 9.72 -4.06 6.61
CA TYR A 146 10.61 -3.31 5.71
C TYR A 146 11.60 -4.19 4.95
N PRO A 147 12.31 -5.16 5.58
CA PRO A 147 13.20 -6.06 4.85
C PRO A 147 12.48 -6.85 3.77
N THR A 148 11.30 -7.40 4.04
CA THR A 148 10.50 -8.12 3.04
C THR A 148 10.12 -7.22 1.86
N LEU A 149 9.64 -6.00 2.14
CA LEU A 149 9.30 -5.04 1.09
C LEU A 149 10.53 -4.64 0.26
N SER A 150 11.68 -4.49 0.91
CA SER A 150 12.94 -4.15 0.25
C SER A 150 13.48 -5.29 -0.59
N GLU A 151 13.35 -6.54 -0.14
CA GLU A 151 13.74 -7.73 -0.89
C GLU A 151 12.93 -7.86 -2.17
N ILE A 152 11.59 -7.75 -2.07
CA ILE A 152 10.70 -7.85 -3.22
C ILE A 152 10.95 -6.71 -4.21
N ALA A 153 11.06 -5.47 -3.73
CA ALA A 153 11.28 -4.29 -4.58
C ALA A 153 12.60 -4.32 -5.37
N HIS A 154 13.59 -5.08 -4.90
CA HIS A 154 14.88 -5.23 -5.57
C HIS A 154 15.06 -6.60 -6.25
N PHE A 155 14.02 -7.44 -6.26
CA PHE A 155 14.12 -8.82 -6.73
C PHE A 155 15.33 -9.54 -6.10
N GLY A 156 15.47 -9.41 -4.77
CA GLY A 156 16.68 -9.79 -4.04
C GLY A 156 16.94 -11.30 -3.98
N THR A 157 15.92 -12.13 -4.20
CA THR A 157 16.01 -13.60 -4.20
C THR A 157 15.17 -14.21 -5.33
N PRO A 158 15.51 -15.42 -5.82
CA PRO A 158 14.70 -16.11 -6.84
C PRO A 158 13.24 -16.38 -6.40
N ALA A 159 12.99 -16.53 -5.09
CA ALA A 159 11.65 -16.76 -4.54
C ALA A 159 10.69 -15.59 -4.80
N VAL A 160 11.19 -14.37 -5.05
CA VAL A 160 10.35 -13.24 -5.49
C VAL A 160 9.65 -13.56 -6.81
N GLY A 161 10.26 -14.40 -7.66
CA GLY A 161 9.67 -14.86 -8.92
C GLY A 161 8.37 -15.64 -8.75
N ASP A 162 8.11 -16.23 -7.57
CA ASP A 162 6.87 -16.95 -7.30
C ASP A 162 5.65 -16.00 -7.30
N LEU A 163 5.87 -14.70 -7.06
CA LEU A 163 4.84 -13.67 -7.15
C LEU A 163 4.36 -13.42 -8.58
N LEU A 164 5.14 -13.79 -9.61
CA LEU A 164 4.76 -13.67 -11.02
C LEU A 164 3.78 -14.75 -11.50
N THR A 165 3.41 -15.69 -10.62
CA THR A 165 2.61 -16.89 -10.92
C THR A 165 3.25 -17.79 -11.98
N ILE A 166 3.57 -19.01 -11.58
CA ILE A 166 4.10 -20.03 -12.49
C ILE A 166 2.93 -20.73 -13.20
N THR A 167 2.85 -20.58 -14.52
CA THR A 167 1.82 -21.22 -15.35
C THR A 167 2.41 -22.36 -16.17
N SER A 168 1.67 -23.47 -16.27
CA SER A 168 1.92 -24.51 -17.28
C SER A 168 1.22 -24.11 -18.57
N ASN A 169 1.98 -24.05 -19.66
CA ASN A 169 1.45 -23.91 -21.01
C ASN A 169 0.91 -25.25 -21.51
N GLU A 170 0.06 -25.21 -22.54
CA GLU A 170 -0.52 -26.41 -23.16
C GLU A 170 0.53 -27.34 -23.79
N ASP A 171 1.70 -26.78 -24.14
CA ASP A 171 2.85 -27.51 -24.68
C ASP A 171 3.78 -28.11 -23.60
N GLY A 172 3.38 -28.06 -22.32
CA GLY A 172 4.12 -28.61 -21.20
C GLY A 172 5.26 -27.73 -20.67
N ARG A 173 5.46 -26.53 -21.23
CA ARG A 173 6.41 -25.56 -20.66
C ARG A 173 5.86 -24.96 -19.37
N VAL A 174 6.70 -24.88 -18.34
CA VAL A 174 6.37 -24.29 -17.04
C VAL A 174 7.26 -23.07 -16.80
N GLY A 175 6.68 -21.92 -16.50
CA GLY A 175 7.43 -20.69 -16.24
C GLY A 175 6.57 -19.54 -15.75
N PRO A 176 7.19 -18.40 -15.36
CA PRO A 176 6.46 -17.21 -14.96
C PRO A 176 5.65 -16.68 -16.15
N SER A 177 4.43 -16.22 -15.88
CA SER A 177 3.61 -15.59 -16.89
C SER A 177 4.12 -14.18 -17.21
N ILE A 178 4.19 -13.84 -18.49
CA ILE A 178 4.53 -12.47 -18.94
C ILE A 178 3.36 -11.51 -18.77
N VAL A 179 2.12 -12.04 -18.75
CA VAL A 179 0.90 -11.27 -18.45
C VAL A 179 0.43 -11.58 -17.03
N PRO A 180 -0.24 -10.65 -16.34
CA PRO A 180 -0.70 -10.88 -14.97
C PRO A 180 -1.66 -12.06 -14.85
N VAL A 181 -1.45 -12.89 -13.82
CA VAL A 181 -2.32 -14.01 -13.47
C VAL A 181 -2.60 -13.95 -11.98
N TYR A 182 -3.84 -14.27 -11.60
CA TYR A 182 -4.23 -14.32 -10.19
C TYR A 182 -3.28 -15.20 -9.37
N ASN A 183 -2.67 -14.58 -8.38
CA ASN A 183 -1.84 -15.23 -7.38
C ASN A 183 -2.58 -15.22 -6.02
N PRO A 184 -2.72 -16.37 -5.32
CA PRO A 184 -3.29 -16.41 -3.96
C PRO A 184 -2.62 -15.48 -2.95
N ASP A 185 -1.34 -15.15 -3.14
CA ASP A 185 -0.60 -14.21 -2.29
C ASP A 185 -1.11 -12.76 -2.40
N ALA A 186 -2.04 -12.47 -3.31
CA ALA A 186 -2.68 -11.15 -3.42
C ALA A 186 -3.38 -10.73 -2.11
N ILE A 187 -3.98 -11.67 -1.37
CA ILE A 187 -4.59 -11.37 -0.05
C ILE A 187 -3.50 -11.00 0.97
N ALA A 188 -2.41 -11.75 1.02
CA ALA A 188 -1.30 -11.45 1.91
C ALA A 188 -0.58 -10.13 1.55
N CYS A 189 -0.56 -9.78 0.26
CA CYS A 189 -0.11 -8.47 -0.23
C CYS A 189 -1.04 -7.36 0.27
N TYR A 190 -2.36 -7.58 0.16
CA TYR A 190 -3.37 -6.67 0.67
C TYR A 190 -3.24 -6.44 2.18
N ASP A 191 -3.02 -7.48 2.98
CA ASP A 191 -2.88 -7.34 4.45
C ASP A 191 -1.72 -6.40 4.82
N ARG A 192 -0.60 -6.49 4.11
CA ARG A 192 0.56 -5.60 4.31
C ARG A 192 0.25 -4.18 3.86
N HIS A 193 -0.48 -4.02 2.76
CA HIS A 193 -0.94 -2.71 2.30
C HIS A 193 -1.91 -2.05 3.30
N ALA A 194 -2.89 -2.82 3.77
CA ALA A 194 -3.85 -2.44 4.79
C ALA A 194 -3.16 -2.05 6.09
N TYR A 195 -2.20 -2.85 6.55
CA TYR A 195 -1.41 -2.58 7.74
C TYR A 195 -0.78 -1.18 7.69
N VAL A 196 -0.03 -0.85 6.62
CA VAL A 196 0.57 0.49 6.46
C VAL A 196 -0.50 1.59 6.40
N SER A 197 -1.60 1.32 5.70
CA SER A 197 -2.69 2.28 5.48
C SER A 197 -3.48 2.61 6.76
N ILE A 198 -3.68 1.63 7.66
CA ILE A 198 -4.31 1.85 8.97
C ILE A 198 -3.55 2.93 9.75
N TYR A 199 -2.23 2.81 9.84
CA TYR A 199 -1.39 3.78 10.56
C TYR A 199 -1.35 5.14 9.87
N PHE A 200 -1.36 5.16 8.54
CA PHE A 200 -1.50 6.42 7.81
C PHE A 200 -2.80 7.14 8.17
N VAL A 201 -3.93 6.43 8.24
CA VAL A 201 -5.21 7.04 8.61
C VAL A 201 -5.20 7.56 10.04
N PHE A 202 -4.61 6.82 10.99
CA PHE A 202 -4.39 7.34 12.34
C PHE A 202 -3.63 8.66 12.33
N TRP A 203 -2.49 8.68 11.62
CA TRP A 203 -1.68 9.88 11.51
C TRP A 203 -2.48 11.02 10.85
N LEU A 204 -3.21 10.75 9.76
CA LEU A 204 -3.96 11.74 9.00
C LEU A 204 -5.07 12.37 9.86
N VAL A 205 -5.81 11.58 10.63
CA VAL A 205 -6.85 12.11 11.54
C VAL A 205 -6.23 13.05 12.58
N GLN A 206 -5.08 12.70 13.17
CA GLN A 206 -4.40 13.59 14.12
C GLN A 206 -3.87 14.86 13.44
N PHE A 207 -3.30 14.72 12.25
CA PHE A 207 -2.84 15.85 11.45
C PHE A 207 -3.98 16.84 11.16
N LEU A 208 -5.14 16.34 10.72
CA LEU A 208 -6.31 17.18 10.44
C LEU A 208 -6.81 17.89 11.69
N LYS A 209 -6.88 17.22 12.84
CA LYS A 209 -7.23 17.85 14.13
C LYS A 209 -6.27 18.97 14.49
N ASN A 210 -4.97 18.76 14.28
CA ASN A 210 -3.96 19.76 14.61
C ASN A 210 -4.00 20.98 13.67
N VAL A 211 -4.26 20.77 12.38
CA VAL A 211 -4.21 21.83 11.37
C VAL A 211 -5.51 22.63 11.29
N TYR A 212 -6.66 21.98 11.45
CA TYR A 212 -7.98 22.61 11.33
C TYR A 212 -8.63 22.93 12.69
N GLY A 213 -8.14 22.36 13.79
CA GLY A 213 -8.71 22.57 15.12
C GLY A 213 -10.19 22.21 15.15
N GLU A 214 -11.01 23.12 15.68
CA GLU A 214 -12.46 22.94 15.80
C GLU A 214 -13.21 22.88 14.46
N GLN A 215 -12.59 23.29 13.35
CA GLN A 215 -13.22 23.23 12.03
C GLN A 215 -13.32 21.80 11.48
N TYR A 216 -12.57 20.86 12.06
CA TYR A 216 -12.62 19.44 11.71
C TYR A 216 -13.32 18.64 12.81
N ASP A 217 -14.57 18.24 12.58
CA ASP A 217 -15.30 17.32 13.47
C ASP A 217 -14.82 15.87 13.27
N SER A 218 -13.81 15.48 14.05
CA SER A 218 -13.19 14.15 13.96
C SER A 218 -14.06 13.01 14.51
N LYS A 219 -15.21 13.28 15.16
CA LYS A 219 -15.96 12.24 15.88
C LYS A 219 -16.39 11.07 15.00
N LYS A 220 -16.83 11.35 13.78
CA LYS A 220 -17.27 10.32 12.83
C LYS A 220 -16.08 9.51 12.31
N ASP A 221 -14.96 10.17 12.05
CA ASP A 221 -13.72 9.54 11.60
C ASP A 221 -13.12 8.63 12.66
N GLU A 222 -13.00 9.12 13.90
CA GLU A 222 -12.50 8.33 15.03
C GLU A 222 -13.36 7.10 15.30
N ARG A 223 -14.69 7.21 15.25
CA ARG A 223 -15.60 6.05 15.37
C ARG A 223 -15.39 5.03 14.26
N THR A 224 -15.25 5.52 13.02
CA THR A 224 -14.99 4.64 11.87
C THR A 224 -13.64 3.93 12.03
N LEU A 225 -12.64 4.63 12.54
CA LEU A 225 -11.30 4.12 12.81
C LEU A 225 -11.34 2.99 13.86
N LEU A 226 -12.10 3.15 14.94
CA LEU A 226 -12.31 2.10 15.94
C LEU A 226 -13.01 0.86 15.35
N SER A 227 -14.05 1.06 14.53
CA SER A 227 -14.71 -0.05 13.83
C SER A 227 -13.75 -0.75 12.87
N MET A 228 -12.94 0.01 12.13
CA MET A 228 -11.93 -0.50 11.20
C MET A 228 -10.87 -1.34 11.91
N LEU A 229 -10.41 -0.96 13.10
CA LEU A 229 -9.47 -1.76 13.90
C LEU A 229 -10.04 -3.13 14.25
N ARG A 230 -11.30 -3.17 14.70
CA ARG A 230 -11.98 -4.42 14.99
C ARG A 230 -12.13 -5.28 13.74
N MET A 231 -12.47 -4.68 12.61
CA MET A 231 -12.54 -5.38 11.33
C MET A 231 -11.17 -5.92 10.88
N ALA A 232 -10.10 -5.17 11.11
CA ALA A 232 -8.73 -5.60 10.81
C ALA A 232 -8.33 -6.82 11.65
N GLU A 233 -8.65 -6.80 12.95
CA GLU A 233 -8.43 -7.94 13.85
C GLU A 233 -9.26 -9.16 13.42
N GLU A 234 -10.56 -8.98 13.17
CA GLU A 234 -11.47 -10.05 12.73
C GLU A 234 -11.11 -10.64 11.36
N SER A 235 -10.34 -9.91 10.55
CA SER A 235 -9.80 -10.33 9.25
C SER A 235 -8.40 -10.92 9.34
N GLY A 236 -7.73 -10.83 10.48
CA GLY A 236 -6.35 -11.31 10.67
C GLY A 236 -5.26 -10.37 10.13
N ILE A 237 -5.61 -9.14 9.76
CA ILE A 237 -4.66 -8.12 9.24
C ILE A 237 -3.75 -7.63 10.38
N ILE A 238 -4.31 -7.52 11.59
CA ILE A 238 -3.58 -7.13 12.80
C ILE A 238 -3.85 -8.12 13.93
N GLU A 239 -2.88 -8.23 14.84
CA GLU A 239 -3.04 -8.91 16.11
C GLU A 239 -2.99 -7.86 17.23
N LEU A 240 -4.10 -7.70 17.96
CA LEU A 240 -4.10 -6.90 19.18
C LEU A 240 -3.62 -7.78 20.33
N LYS A 241 -2.47 -7.44 20.93
CA LYS A 241 -2.06 -8.12 22.16
C LYS A 241 -3.04 -7.75 23.28
N PRO A 242 -3.51 -8.71 24.09
CA PRO A 242 -4.20 -8.39 25.33
C PRO A 242 -3.29 -7.52 26.19
N GLU A 243 -3.82 -6.43 26.77
CA GLU A 243 -3.07 -5.67 27.76
C GLU A 243 -2.67 -6.63 28.90
N GLU A 244 -1.35 -6.78 29.12
CA GLU A 244 -0.86 -7.45 30.32
C GLU A 244 -1.38 -6.68 31.53
N GLY A 245 -2.26 -7.32 32.30
CA GLY A 245 -3.03 -6.71 33.36
C GLY A 245 -2.19 -5.80 34.26
N GLY A 246 -2.70 -4.58 34.46
CA GLY A 246 -2.15 -3.63 35.41
C GLY A 246 -1.89 -4.32 36.74
N LYS A 247 -0.62 -4.38 37.14
CA LYS A 247 -0.21 -4.78 38.49
C LYS A 247 -0.97 -3.88 39.46
N LYS A 248 -1.98 -4.45 40.12
CA LYS A 248 -2.56 -3.87 41.34
C LYS A 248 -1.42 -3.76 42.35
N ASN A 249 -0.98 -2.54 42.61
CA ASN A 249 -0.25 -2.22 43.82
C ASN A 249 -1.20 -2.48 45.00
N HIS A 250 -1.16 -3.69 45.54
CA HIS A 250 -1.58 -3.90 46.92
C HIS A 250 -0.42 -3.55 47.82
N ALA A 251 -0.53 -2.36 48.41
CA ALA A 251 0.05 -2.07 49.70
C ALA A 251 -0.44 -3.11 50.72
N ALA A 252 0.50 -3.73 51.42
CA ALA A 252 0.37 -4.23 52.78
C ALA A 252 1.81 -4.21 53.34
N SER A 253 2.23 -3.28 54.19
CA SER A 253 1.89 -3.12 55.60
C SER A 253 1.91 -4.45 56.37
N SER A 254 3.11 -4.89 56.74
CA SER A 254 3.50 -5.44 58.05
C SER A 254 5.02 -5.50 58.11
#